data_AF-A0A966W2S3-F1
#
_entry.id   AF-A0A966W2S3-F1
#
_cell.length_a   1.000
_cell.length_b   1.000
_cell.length_c   1.000
_cell.angle_alpha   90.00
_cell.angle_beta   90.00
_cell.angle_gamma   90.00
#
_symmetry.space_group_name_H-M   'P 1'
#
loop_
_entity.id
_entity.type
_entity.pdbx_description
1 polymer ?
#
loop_
_entity_poly.entity_id
_entity_poly.type
_entity_poly.pdbx_seq_one_letter_code
_entity_poly.pdbx_strand_id
1 'polypeptide(L)'
;MAKKTTTNDVLDKNNPLSALRAEIDGIDDKLLALLVERAKVVEKVGKVKASMAPAEGKRSIIRPGREARMVRRMVKESDGKLPPTVVAHLWRTIISSAINIEEHANISAVATHENSECYWMAREYFGAFTPTTKRSSTMEVVRDIVEERATVGVLPVWDEESPKPWWTRLVDTENPPYVFAKLPFIKLAPSKKSPMFSIGYVQPEATDDDHSLYVLLLEETITFDSAKPHVEEILKVPFTVIEHYRQVGSPNMRYYLLDFEDYIDPKDARLAACTDRLNKKYAKNANARLQFLGAYASPIVIGTEAGEEEAPNVKAQ
;
A
#
# COMPACT_ATOMS: atom_id res chain seq x y z
N MET A 1 0.20 36.76 49.96
CA MET A 1 -1.13 36.12 49.79
C MET A 1 -0.90 34.61 49.69
N ALA A 2 -1.12 33.87 50.78
CA ALA A 2 -0.94 32.42 50.81
C ALA A 2 -2.15 31.74 50.16
N LYS A 3 -1.93 30.91 49.13
CA LYS A 3 -2.97 30.04 48.58
C LYS A 3 -3.42 29.08 49.70
N LYS A 4 -4.66 29.25 50.17
CA LYS A 4 -5.34 28.24 50.99
C LYS A 4 -5.49 26.98 50.13
N THR A 5 -4.64 26.00 50.37
CA THR A 5 -4.86 24.62 49.92
C THR A 5 -6.11 24.13 50.64
N THR A 6 -7.24 24.12 49.93
CA THR A 6 -8.50 23.61 50.44
C THR A 6 -8.38 22.13 50.75
N THR A 7 -9.07 21.67 51.81
CA THR A 7 -9.05 20.29 52.34
C THR A 7 -9.32 19.19 51.29
N ASN A 8 -9.92 19.55 50.15
CA ASN A 8 -10.12 18.66 49.00
C ASN A 8 -8.82 18.31 48.24
N ASP A 9 -7.82 19.20 48.18
CA ASP A 9 -6.52 18.94 47.53
C ASP A 9 -5.67 17.93 48.30
N VAL A 10 -5.89 17.82 49.61
CA VAL A 10 -5.15 16.91 50.50
C VAL A 10 -5.79 15.52 50.52
N LEU A 11 -7.11 15.43 50.34
CA LEU A 11 -7.85 14.17 50.23
C LEU A 11 -7.61 13.47 48.89
N ASP A 12 -7.27 14.20 47.82
CA ASP A 12 -6.99 13.63 46.50
C ASP A 12 -5.60 12.98 46.39
N LYS A 13 -4.62 13.43 47.20
CA LYS A 13 -3.25 12.87 47.21
C LYS A 13 -3.14 11.47 47.82
N ASN A 14 -4.13 11.04 48.61
CA ASN A 14 -4.20 9.69 49.19
C ASN A 14 -5.21 8.78 48.46
N ASN A 15 -5.74 9.23 47.32
CA ASN A 15 -6.61 8.41 46.49
C ASN A 15 -5.73 7.50 45.61
N PRO A 16 -5.81 6.15 45.75
CA PRO A 16 -5.04 5.22 44.91
C PRO A 16 -5.25 5.47 43.41
N LEU A 17 -6.41 5.98 43.02
CA LEU A 17 -6.68 6.38 41.63
C LEU A 17 -5.86 7.60 41.18
N SER A 18 -5.63 8.57 42.06
CA SER A 18 -4.83 9.76 41.76
C SER A 18 -3.36 9.40 41.56
N ALA A 19 -2.82 8.51 42.39
CA ALA A 19 -1.47 7.99 42.23
C ALA A 19 -1.29 7.24 40.88
N LEU A 20 -2.26 6.40 40.50
CA LEU A 20 -2.24 5.69 39.21
C LEU A 20 -2.36 6.65 38.01
N ARG A 21 -3.15 7.72 38.12
CA ARG A 21 -3.24 8.75 37.08
C ARG A 21 -1.92 9.51 36.91
N ALA A 22 -1.28 9.88 38.01
CA ALA A 22 0.04 10.52 37.95
C ALA A 22 1.10 9.59 37.33
N GLU A 23 0.99 8.27 37.53
CA GLU A 23 1.83 7.30 36.85
C GLU A 23 1.58 7.28 35.33
N ILE A 24 0.31 7.29 34.90
CA ILE A 24 -0.07 7.41 33.48
C ILE A 24 0.47 8.70 32.87
N ASP A 25 0.28 9.84 33.52
CA ASP A 25 0.77 11.14 33.04
C ASP A 25 2.31 11.10 32.84
N GLY A 26 3.03 10.48 33.78
CA GLY A 26 4.48 10.31 33.68
C GLY A 26 4.93 9.34 32.57
N ILE A 27 4.08 8.39 32.16
CA ILE A 27 4.30 7.54 30.99
C ILE A 27 4.04 8.35 29.71
N ASP A 28 2.96 9.13 29.67
CA ASP A 28 2.57 9.96 28.52
C ASP A 28 3.62 11.02 28.21
N ASP A 29 4.21 11.65 29.22
CA ASP A 29 5.34 12.58 29.07
C ASP A 29 6.55 11.92 28.39
N LYS A 30 6.86 10.66 28.77
CA LYS A 30 7.96 9.90 28.16
C LYS A 30 7.62 9.50 26.72
N LEU A 31 6.39 9.11 26.44
CA LEU A 31 5.92 8.80 25.08
C LEU A 31 6.05 10.04 24.18
N LEU A 32 5.61 11.20 24.65
CA LEU A 32 5.75 12.45 23.91
C LEU A 32 7.23 12.80 23.65
N ALA A 33 8.10 12.66 24.66
CA ALA A 33 9.52 12.92 24.50
C ALA A 33 10.16 12.01 23.43
N LEU A 34 9.82 10.72 23.42
CA LEU A 34 10.29 9.75 22.41
C LEU A 34 9.76 10.07 21.01
N LEU A 35 8.50 10.50 20.89
CA LEU A 35 7.93 10.92 19.61
C LEU A 35 8.63 12.18 19.05
N VAL A 36 8.95 13.14 19.91
CA VAL A 36 9.72 14.34 19.55
C VAL A 36 11.14 13.96 19.12
N GLU A 37 11.81 13.06 19.83
CA GLU A 37 13.12 12.55 19.43
C GLU A 37 13.07 11.85 18.06
N ARG A 38 12.06 11.00 17.85
CA ARG A 38 11.82 10.34 16.56
C ARG A 38 11.61 11.37 15.44
N ALA A 39 10.83 12.43 15.67
CA ALA A 39 10.62 13.49 14.69
C ALA A 39 11.93 14.19 14.30
N LYS A 40 12.81 14.48 15.26
CA LYS A 40 14.15 15.03 14.99
C LYS A 40 15.02 14.11 14.13
N VAL A 41 14.90 12.79 14.31
CA VAL A 41 15.59 11.80 13.46
C VAL A 41 14.99 11.78 12.06
N VAL A 42 13.66 11.82 11.94
CA VAL A 42 12.94 11.91 10.66
C VAL A 42 13.38 13.14 9.85
N GLU A 43 13.50 14.31 10.48
CA GLU A 43 14.02 15.52 9.81
C GLU A 43 15.44 15.34 9.29
N LYS A 44 16.32 14.68 10.06
CA LYS A 44 17.70 14.37 9.61
C LYS A 44 17.67 13.40 8.42
N VAL A 45 16.81 12.40 8.45
CA VAL A 45 16.62 11.46 7.33
C VAL A 45 16.15 12.20 6.08
N GLY A 46 15.18 13.12 6.21
CA GLY A 46 14.72 13.98 5.11
C GLY A 46 15.86 14.82 4.51
N LYS A 47 16.70 15.44 5.34
CA LYS A 47 17.89 16.21 4.89
C LYS A 47 18.88 15.33 4.12
N VAL A 48 19.14 14.11 4.61
CA VAL A 48 20.03 13.16 3.93
C VAL A 48 19.44 12.72 2.58
N LYS A 49 18.15 12.38 2.53
CA LYS A 49 17.44 12.02 1.29
C LYS A 49 17.53 13.14 0.25
N ALA A 50 17.31 14.39 0.66
CA ALA A 50 17.42 15.57 -0.19
C ALA A 50 18.86 15.77 -0.72
N SER A 51 19.88 15.58 0.13
CA SER A 51 21.30 15.72 -0.26
C SER A 51 21.80 14.63 -1.20
N MET A 52 21.16 13.45 -1.19
CA MET A 52 21.52 12.29 -2.01
C MET A 52 20.63 12.14 -3.25
N ALA A 53 19.73 13.09 -3.54
CA ALA A 53 18.87 13.04 -4.72
C ALA A 53 19.74 13.10 -6.00
N PRO A 54 19.64 12.12 -6.92
CA PRO A 54 20.33 12.21 -8.20
C PRO A 54 19.83 13.41 -9.02
N ALA A 55 20.66 13.94 -9.91
CA ALA A 55 20.25 14.95 -10.89
C ALA A 55 19.12 14.47 -11.82
N GLU A 56 18.92 13.15 -11.91
CA GLU A 56 17.91 12.49 -12.74
C GLU A 56 17.11 11.49 -11.86
N GLY A 57 16.13 11.99 -11.11
CA GLY A 57 15.15 11.13 -10.44
C GLY A 57 14.68 11.66 -9.09
N LYS A 58 13.39 12.01 -9.00
CA LYS A 58 12.72 12.29 -7.72
C LYS A 58 12.70 11.01 -6.89
N ARG A 59 13.37 11.00 -5.73
CA ARG A 59 13.20 9.92 -4.75
C ARG A 59 11.93 10.15 -3.97
N SER A 60 10.97 9.24 -4.09
CA SER A 60 9.82 9.24 -3.19
C SER A 60 10.24 9.05 -1.74
N ILE A 61 9.65 9.87 -0.87
CA ILE A 61 9.78 9.81 0.58
C ILE A 61 9.11 8.55 1.15
N ILE A 62 8.00 8.14 0.54
CA ILE A 62 7.19 7.00 0.95
C ILE A 62 7.95 5.73 0.54
N ARG A 63 8.20 4.85 1.51
CA ARG A 63 8.87 3.56 1.30
C ARG A 63 8.00 2.46 1.87
N PRO A 64 6.91 2.08 1.16
CA PRO A 64 5.86 1.22 1.70
C PRO A 64 6.40 -0.08 2.27
N GLY A 65 7.41 -0.66 1.61
CA GLY A 65 8.03 -1.89 2.08
C GLY A 65 8.76 -1.77 3.42
N ARG A 66 9.49 -0.66 3.65
CA ARG A 66 10.09 -0.37 4.95
C ARG A 66 9.02 -0.17 6.03
N GLU A 67 7.95 0.51 5.68
CA GLU A 67 6.84 0.80 6.59
C GLU A 67 6.09 -0.48 6.95
N ALA A 68 5.87 -1.37 5.99
CA ALA A 68 5.28 -2.69 6.21
C ALA A 68 6.12 -3.52 7.19
N ARG A 69 7.43 -3.63 6.98
CA ARG A 69 8.35 -4.30 7.92
C ARG A 69 8.28 -3.70 9.32
N MET A 70 8.21 -2.37 9.42
CA MET A 70 8.09 -1.68 10.70
C MET A 70 6.80 -2.07 11.41
N VAL A 71 5.64 -1.97 10.75
CA VAL A 71 4.34 -2.30 11.37
C VAL A 71 4.28 -3.78 11.75
N ARG A 72 4.68 -4.70 10.86
CA ARG A 72 4.74 -6.15 11.13
C ARG A 72 5.57 -6.45 12.37
N ARG A 73 6.77 -5.85 12.48
CA ARG A 73 7.65 -6.02 13.65
C ARG A 73 6.98 -5.56 14.94
N MET A 74 6.33 -4.40 14.94
CA MET A 74 5.71 -3.83 16.15
C MET A 74 4.51 -4.65 16.60
N VAL A 75 3.69 -5.14 15.66
CA VAL A 75 2.60 -6.08 15.96
C VAL A 75 3.12 -7.38 16.57
N LYS A 76 4.25 -7.91 16.08
CA LYS A 76 4.87 -9.12 16.62
C LYS A 76 5.46 -8.90 18.01
N GLU A 77 6.05 -7.73 18.29
CA GLU A 77 6.75 -7.43 19.53
C GLU A 77 5.84 -6.95 20.67
N SER A 78 4.57 -6.62 20.43
CA SER A 78 3.68 -5.99 21.44
C SER A 78 3.18 -6.90 22.58
N ASP A 79 3.65 -8.15 22.64
CA ASP A 79 3.48 -9.11 23.74
C ASP A 79 2.03 -9.25 24.27
N GLY A 80 1.04 -9.11 23.37
CA GLY A 80 -0.39 -9.34 23.65
C GLY A 80 -1.10 -8.35 24.58
N LYS A 81 -0.41 -7.39 25.22
CA LYS A 81 -1.05 -6.39 26.10
C LYS A 81 -1.88 -5.36 25.34
N LEU A 82 -1.55 -5.13 24.08
CA LEU A 82 -2.33 -4.31 23.16
C LEU A 82 -2.86 -5.19 22.02
N PRO A 83 -4.12 -5.01 21.58
CA PRO A 83 -4.61 -5.70 20.39
C PRO A 83 -3.72 -5.39 19.18
N PRO A 84 -3.38 -6.40 18.35
CA PRO A 84 -2.59 -6.20 17.13
C PRO A 84 -3.10 -5.07 16.23
N THR A 85 -4.43 -4.91 16.14
CA THR A 85 -5.06 -3.82 15.37
C THR A 85 -4.68 -2.45 15.90
N VAL A 86 -4.71 -2.27 17.23
CA VAL A 86 -4.36 -1.01 17.89
C VAL A 86 -2.90 -0.68 17.63
N VAL A 87 -1.99 -1.65 17.77
CA VAL A 87 -0.56 -1.46 17.50
C VAL A 87 -0.34 -1.07 16.05
N ALA A 88 -0.98 -1.76 15.12
CA ALA A 88 -0.85 -1.48 13.70
C ALA A 88 -1.34 -0.06 13.35
N HIS A 89 -2.49 0.37 13.86
CA HIS A 89 -3.03 1.72 13.63
C HIS A 89 -2.20 2.82 14.32
N LEU A 90 -1.70 2.59 15.54
CA LEU A 90 -0.81 3.53 16.22
C LEU A 90 0.47 3.76 15.41
N TRP A 91 1.14 2.68 15.00
CA TRP A 91 2.34 2.82 14.17
C TRP A 91 2.04 3.41 12.80
N ARG A 92 0.89 3.09 12.22
CA ARG A 92 0.49 3.71 10.95
C ARG A 92 0.36 5.23 11.07
N THR A 93 -0.25 5.69 12.16
CA THR A 93 -0.40 7.12 12.50
C THR A 93 0.95 7.80 12.75
N ILE A 94 1.86 7.14 13.48
CA ILE A 94 3.22 7.64 13.75
C ILE A 94 4.06 7.73 12.47
N ILE A 95 3.83 6.85 11.50
CA ILE A 95 4.54 6.91 10.22
C ILE A 95 3.91 7.96 9.31
N SER A 96 2.58 8.06 9.24
CA SER A 96 1.93 9.07 8.38
C SER A 96 2.20 10.51 8.84
N SER A 97 2.42 10.75 10.13
CA SER A 97 2.90 12.05 10.61
C SER A 97 4.31 12.40 10.11
N ALA A 98 5.19 11.41 9.93
CA ALA A 98 6.52 11.62 9.38
C ALA A 98 6.49 12.04 7.90
N ILE A 99 5.54 11.50 7.12
CA ILE A 99 5.33 11.92 5.72
C ILE A 99 5.10 13.42 5.65
N ASN A 100 4.21 13.95 6.50
CA ASN A 100 3.89 15.38 6.56
C ASN A 100 5.06 16.27 7.02
N ILE A 101 6.01 15.73 7.80
CA ILE A 101 7.22 16.43 8.23
C ILE A 101 8.26 16.48 7.10
N GLU A 102 8.43 15.39 6.34
CA GLU A 102 9.45 15.30 5.29
C GLU A 102 9.05 16.06 4.01
N GLU A 103 7.78 16.06 3.60
CA GLU A 103 7.25 16.83 2.45
C GLU A 103 5.73 17.03 2.57
N HIS A 104 5.19 18.07 1.94
CA HIS A 104 3.74 18.28 1.86
C HIS A 104 3.13 17.31 0.84
N ALA A 105 2.97 16.05 1.22
CA ALA A 105 2.22 15.08 0.42
C ALA A 105 0.80 15.62 0.18
N ASN A 106 0.34 15.52 -1.06
CA ASN A 106 -1.03 15.84 -1.43
C ASN A 106 -1.64 14.63 -2.14
N ILE A 107 -2.81 14.21 -1.68
CA ILE A 107 -3.45 12.99 -2.12
C ILE A 107 -4.61 13.34 -3.05
N SER A 108 -4.75 12.59 -4.14
CA SER A 108 -5.94 12.59 -4.98
C SER A 108 -6.64 11.24 -4.83
N ALA A 109 -7.91 11.23 -4.46
CA ALA A 109 -8.64 10.00 -4.17
C ALA A 109 -10.00 9.97 -4.88
N VAL A 110 -10.37 8.80 -5.40
CA VAL A 110 -11.70 8.62 -5.99
C VAL A 110 -12.78 8.76 -4.91
N ALA A 111 -13.78 9.59 -5.17
CA ALA A 111 -14.94 9.72 -4.33
C ALA A 111 -16.12 10.23 -5.18
N THR A 112 -17.11 9.38 -5.37
CA THR A 112 -18.41 9.73 -5.93
C THR A 112 -19.41 10.03 -4.81
N HIS A 113 -20.60 10.50 -5.17
CA HIS A 113 -21.69 10.67 -4.21
C HIS A 113 -22.13 9.34 -3.58
N GLU A 114 -22.01 8.23 -4.30
CA GLU A 114 -22.41 6.90 -3.84
C GLU A 114 -21.29 6.18 -3.09
N ASN A 115 -20.02 6.42 -3.45
CA ASN A 115 -18.87 5.72 -2.87
C ASN A 115 -17.72 6.69 -2.60
N SER A 116 -17.38 6.85 -1.32
CA SER A 116 -16.24 7.65 -0.86
C SER A 116 -15.20 6.80 -0.10
N GLU A 117 -15.20 5.48 -0.26
CA GLU A 117 -14.30 4.59 0.47
C GLU A 117 -12.82 4.92 0.19
N CYS A 118 -12.44 5.19 -1.07
CA CYS A 118 -11.04 5.50 -1.40
C CYS A 118 -10.55 6.76 -0.69
N TYR A 119 -11.41 7.78 -0.56
CA TYR A 119 -11.10 8.98 0.21
C TYR A 119 -10.88 8.69 1.70
N TRP A 120 -11.75 7.88 2.32
CA TRP A 120 -11.59 7.53 3.73
C TRP A 120 -10.38 6.64 3.97
N MET A 121 -10.13 5.69 3.06
CA MET A 121 -8.97 4.81 3.10
C MET A 121 -7.66 5.60 2.93
N ALA A 122 -7.64 6.60 2.06
CA ALA A 122 -6.51 7.52 1.92
C ALA A 122 -6.19 8.21 3.25
N ARG A 123 -7.20 8.73 3.95
CA ARG A 123 -7.02 9.40 5.26
C ARG A 123 -6.58 8.43 6.35
N GLU A 124 -7.06 7.19 6.32
CA GLU A 124 -6.67 6.14 7.25
C GLU A 124 -5.18 5.77 7.08
N TYR A 125 -4.72 5.60 5.84
CA TYR A 125 -3.36 5.13 5.56
C TYR A 125 -2.30 6.24 5.56
N PHE A 126 -2.58 7.37 4.90
CA PHE A 126 -1.65 8.49 4.73
C PHE A 126 -1.84 9.60 5.78
N GLY A 127 -2.79 9.44 6.70
CA GLY A 127 -3.00 10.36 7.81
C GLY A 127 -4.15 11.35 7.58
N ALA A 128 -4.90 11.61 8.66
CA ALA A 128 -6.09 12.46 8.62
C ALA A 128 -5.83 13.94 8.31
N PHE A 129 -4.58 14.40 8.47
CA PHE A 129 -4.21 15.81 8.27
C PHE A 129 -3.53 16.06 6.93
N THR A 130 -3.29 15.01 6.14
CA THR A 130 -2.69 15.13 4.81
C THR A 130 -3.74 15.66 3.83
N PRO A 131 -3.46 16.76 3.09
CA PRO A 131 -4.37 17.29 2.08
C PRO A 131 -4.86 16.19 1.14
N THR A 132 -6.17 16.05 1.00
CA THR A 132 -6.79 15.00 0.18
C THR A 132 -7.89 15.60 -0.68
N THR A 133 -7.66 15.60 -1.99
CA THR A 133 -8.61 16.08 -3.00
C THR A 133 -9.49 14.93 -3.48
N LYS A 134 -10.81 15.14 -3.48
CA LYS A 134 -11.80 14.18 -4.01
C LYS A 134 -11.92 14.32 -5.52
N ARG A 135 -11.91 13.20 -6.24
CA ARG A 135 -12.12 13.13 -7.70
C ARG A 135 -13.27 12.20 -8.04
N SER A 136 -14.06 12.56 -9.04
CA SER A 136 -15.24 11.79 -9.42
C SER A 136 -14.92 10.55 -10.27
N SER A 137 -13.69 10.41 -10.77
CA SER A 137 -13.29 9.22 -11.53
C SER A 137 -11.82 8.84 -11.33
N THR A 138 -11.50 7.56 -11.60
CA THR A 138 -10.15 7.00 -11.58
C THR A 138 -9.19 7.72 -12.53
N MET A 139 -9.68 8.09 -13.72
CA MET A 139 -8.89 8.78 -14.73
C MET A 139 -8.47 10.19 -14.31
N GLU A 140 -9.30 10.89 -13.53
CA GLU A 140 -8.91 12.19 -12.98
C GLU A 140 -7.78 12.05 -11.96
N VAL A 141 -7.82 11.01 -11.13
CA VAL A 141 -6.74 10.73 -10.18
C VAL A 141 -5.46 10.36 -10.92
N VAL A 142 -5.51 9.48 -11.92
CA VAL A 142 -4.34 9.14 -12.75
C VAL A 142 -3.74 10.40 -13.39
N ARG A 143 -4.59 11.28 -13.93
CA ARG A 143 -4.17 12.56 -14.51
C ARG A 143 -3.50 13.47 -13.48
N ASP A 144 -4.04 13.57 -12.26
CA ASP A 144 -3.42 14.37 -11.20
C ASP A 144 -2.01 13.88 -10.85
N ILE A 145 -1.75 12.57 -10.92
CA ILE A 145 -0.42 12.01 -10.65
C ILE A 145 0.53 12.24 -11.82
N VAL A 146 0.10 11.93 -13.05
CA VAL A 146 0.92 12.11 -14.26
C VAL A 146 1.28 13.58 -14.48
N GLU A 147 0.36 14.51 -14.17
CA GLU A 147 0.62 15.95 -14.24
C GLU A 147 1.18 16.55 -12.94
N GLU A 148 1.58 15.70 -11.98
CA GLU A 148 2.19 16.08 -10.70
C GLU A 148 1.38 17.08 -9.84
N ARG A 149 0.05 17.13 -10.02
CA ARG A 149 -0.86 17.92 -9.18
C ARG A 149 -1.09 17.29 -7.80
N ALA A 150 -0.84 15.99 -7.69
CA ALA A 150 -0.83 15.22 -6.46
C ALA A 150 0.36 14.27 -6.45
N THR A 151 0.84 13.93 -5.25
CA THR A 151 1.96 13.01 -5.06
C THR A 151 1.51 11.56 -4.96
N VAL A 152 0.28 11.33 -4.50
CA VAL A 152 -0.32 10.00 -4.31
C VAL A 152 -1.74 9.96 -4.84
N GLY A 153 -2.05 8.94 -5.62
CA GLY A 153 -3.40 8.65 -6.11
C GLY A 153 -3.98 7.43 -5.42
N VAL A 154 -5.21 7.47 -4.93
CA VAL A 154 -5.91 6.31 -4.35
C VAL A 154 -7.14 5.97 -5.18
N LEU A 155 -7.15 4.76 -5.74
CA LEU A 155 -8.12 4.27 -6.72
C LEU A 155 -8.62 2.87 -6.31
N PRO A 156 -9.87 2.51 -6.64
CA PRO A 156 -10.32 1.13 -6.49
C PRO A 156 -9.56 0.20 -7.44
N VAL A 157 -9.56 -1.10 -7.12
CA VAL A 157 -9.30 -2.12 -8.14
C VAL A 157 -10.37 -1.94 -9.23
N TRP A 158 -9.95 -1.92 -10.50
CA TRP A 158 -10.90 -1.80 -11.60
C TRP A 158 -11.81 -3.03 -11.63
N ASP A 159 -13.05 -2.85 -12.06
CA ASP A 159 -14.04 -3.90 -12.29
C ASP A 159 -14.71 -3.67 -13.65
N GLU A 160 -15.43 -4.68 -14.15
CA GLU A 160 -16.11 -4.60 -15.45
C GLU A 160 -17.22 -3.54 -15.50
N GLU A 161 -17.76 -3.12 -14.34
CA GLU A 161 -18.75 -2.04 -14.24
C GLU A 161 -18.15 -0.67 -14.57
N SER A 162 -16.83 -0.53 -14.43
CA SER A 162 -16.10 0.71 -14.70
C SER A 162 -15.74 0.85 -16.20
N PRO A 163 -15.97 2.02 -16.85
CA PRO A 163 -15.89 2.14 -18.32
C PRO A 163 -14.54 1.77 -18.97
N LYS A 164 -13.42 2.11 -18.32
CA LYS A 164 -12.07 1.83 -18.82
C LYS A 164 -11.11 1.60 -17.67
N PRO A 165 -10.26 0.55 -17.71
CA PRO A 165 -9.27 0.34 -16.67
C PRO A 165 -8.25 1.47 -16.62
N TRP A 166 -8.07 2.04 -15.42
CA TRP A 166 -7.17 3.18 -15.21
C TRP A 166 -5.71 2.82 -15.52
N TRP A 167 -5.31 1.56 -15.34
CA TRP A 167 -3.95 1.09 -15.60
C TRP A 167 -3.60 1.09 -17.09
N THR A 168 -4.58 1.08 -18.00
CA THR A 168 -4.32 1.20 -19.45
C THR A 168 -3.57 2.49 -19.78
N ARG A 169 -3.91 3.59 -19.09
CA ARG A 169 -3.22 4.87 -19.26
C ARG A 169 -1.77 4.81 -18.81
N LEU A 170 -1.47 4.01 -17.77
CA LEU A 170 -0.11 3.87 -17.25
C LEU A 170 0.76 3.06 -18.20
N VAL A 171 0.20 2.00 -18.79
CA VAL A 171 0.90 1.17 -19.78
C VAL A 171 1.39 1.98 -20.99
N ASP A 172 0.61 2.99 -21.41
CA ASP A 172 0.93 3.85 -22.56
C ASP A 172 1.78 5.09 -22.21
N THR A 173 2.15 5.28 -20.94
CA THR A 173 2.86 6.48 -20.49
C THR A 173 4.37 6.23 -20.40
N GLU A 174 5.17 7.13 -20.97
CA GLU A 174 6.62 7.13 -20.79
C GLU A 174 6.95 7.50 -19.33
N ASN A 175 7.67 6.61 -18.62
CA ASN A 175 7.90 6.70 -17.18
C ASN A 175 6.59 6.88 -16.37
N PRO A 176 5.76 5.82 -16.26
CA PRO A 176 4.49 5.91 -15.54
C PRO A 176 4.68 5.95 -14.03
N PRO A 177 3.72 6.50 -13.26
CA PRO A 177 3.63 6.23 -11.84
C PRO A 177 3.38 4.74 -11.60
N TYR A 178 3.82 4.25 -10.44
CA TYR A 178 3.70 2.84 -10.06
C TYR A 178 2.66 2.65 -8.96
N VAL A 179 2.00 1.51 -8.98
CA VAL A 179 1.33 0.99 -7.78
C VAL A 179 2.40 0.69 -6.74
N PHE A 180 2.22 1.22 -5.53
CA PHE A 180 3.20 1.03 -4.45
C PHE A 180 2.58 0.49 -3.16
N ALA A 181 1.24 0.51 -3.04
CA ALA A 181 0.53 -0.04 -1.88
C ALA A 181 -0.86 -0.57 -2.27
N LYS A 182 -1.27 -1.66 -1.61
CA LYS A 182 -2.64 -2.19 -1.63
C LYS A 182 -3.33 -1.86 -0.31
N LEU A 183 -4.52 -1.27 -0.39
CA LEU A 183 -5.31 -0.85 0.77
C LEU A 183 -6.63 -1.65 0.85
N PRO A 184 -7.21 -1.83 2.05
CA PRO A 184 -6.63 -1.53 3.35
C PRO A 184 -5.36 -2.35 3.63
N PHE A 185 -4.33 -1.68 4.16
CA PHE A 185 -3.08 -2.33 4.52
C PHE A 185 -3.21 -3.14 5.82
N ILE A 186 -4.12 -2.75 6.71
CA ILE A 186 -4.49 -3.49 7.92
C ILE A 186 -5.91 -4.01 7.70
N LYS A 187 -6.06 -5.32 7.58
CA LYS A 187 -7.34 -6.01 7.37
C LYS A 187 -7.75 -6.73 8.64
N LEU A 188 -8.97 -6.47 9.11
CA LEU A 188 -9.60 -7.29 10.14
C LEU A 188 -10.44 -8.36 9.44
N ALA A 189 -10.16 -9.64 9.70
CA ALA A 189 -10.94 -10.73 9.14
C ALA A 189 -12.25 -10.94 9.93
N PRO A 190 -13.40 -11.18 9.25
CA PRO A 190 -13.63 -11.01 7.81
C PRO A 190 -13.79 -9.53 7.43
N SER A 191 -13.12 -9.09 6.36
CA SER A 191 -13.25 -7.71 5.84
C SER A 191 -14.18 -7.68 4.64
N LYS A 192 -15.15 -6.76 4.66
CA LYS A 192 -15.99 -6.43 3.49
C LYS A 192 -15.48 -5.25 2.68
N LYS A 193 -14.40 -4.58 3.13
CA LYS A 193 -13.84 -3.41 2.41
C LYS A 193 -13.23 -3.86 1.09
N SER A 194 -13.64 -3.23 0.00
CA SER A 194 -13.08 -3.47 -1.33
C SER A 194 -11.59 -3.09 -1.38
N PRO A 195 -10.75 -3.88 -2.06
CA PRO A 195 -9.34 -3.56 -2.22
C PRO A 195 -9.16 -2.31 -3.10
N MET A 196 -8.05 -1.62 -2.86
CA MET A 196 -7.69 -0.39 -3.55
C MET A 196 -6.19 -0.35 -3.79
N PHE A 197 -5.76 0.46 -4.74
CA PHE A 197 -4.35 0.71 -5.01
C PHE A 197 -3.98 2.16 -4.77
N SER A 198 -2.77 2.36 -4.24
CA SER A 198 -2.10 3.65 -4.23
C SER A 198 -1.08 3.72 -5.35
N ILE A 199 -1.13 4.78 -6.14
CA ILE A 199 -0.20 5.04 -7.24
C ILE A 199 0.60 6.33 -6.99
N GLY A 200 1.84 6.39 -7.50
CA GLY A 200 2.69 7.57 -7.42
C GLY A 200 4.06 7.33 -8.05
N TYR A 201 4.88 8.37 -8.15
CA TYR A 201 6.28 8.26 -8.57
C TYR A 201 7.18 7.69 -7.46
N VAL A 202 6.83 6.48 -7.01
CA VAL A 202 7.50 5.74 -5.94
C VAL A 202 8.15 4.52 -6.54
N GLN A 203 9.47 4.42 -6.46
CA GLN A 203 10.20 3.24 -6.90
C GLN A 203 9.88 2.08 -5.96
N PRO A 204 9.27 0.97 -6.44
CA PRO A 204 9.00 -0.17 -5.59
C PRO A 204 10.31 -0.84 -5.15
N GLU A 205 10.34 -1.29 -3.90
CA GLU A 205 11.48 -1.99 -3.31
C GLU A 205 11.03 -3.38 -2.87
N ALA A 206 11.92 -4.36 -3.04
CA ALA A 206 11.73 -5.67 -2.45
C ALA A 206 11.63 -5.57 -0.91
N THR A 207 10.73 -6.37 -0.39
CA THR A 207 10.59 -6.76 1.01
C THR A 207 10.67 -8.28 1.12
N ASP A 208 10.26 -8.81 2.26
CA ASP A 208 10.26 -10.25 2.53
C ASP A 208 8.90 -10.90 2.19
N ASP A 209 7.89 -10.09 1.84
CA ASP A 209 6.49 -10.51 1.61
C ASP A 209 5.77 -9.42 0.78
N ASP A 210 5.92 -9.57 -0.53
CA ASP A 210 5.48 -8.63 -1.56
C ASP A 210 4.71 -9.28 -2.68
N HIS A 211 4.03 -8.41 -3.41
CA HIS A 211 3.37 -8.71 -4.65
C HIS A 211 3.87 -7.81 -5.77
N SER A 212 4.03 -8.37 -6.96
CA SER A 212 4.32 -7.60 -8.17
C SER A 212 3.14 -7.58 -9.12
N LEU A 213 2.75 -6.39 -9.55
CA LEU A 213 1.71 -6.17 -10.54
C LEU A 213 2.32 -6.00 -11.92
N TYR A 214 1.90 -6.87 -12.83
CA TYR A 214 2.23 -6.78 -14.25
C TYR A 214 0.95 -6.83 -15.07
N VAL A 215 0.93 -6.08 -16.17
CA VAL A 215 -0.10 -6.22 -17.20
C VAL A 215 0.48 -7.09 -18.30
N LEU A 216 -0.11 -8.25 -18.54
CA LEU A 216 0.18 -9.08 -19.71
C LEU A 216 -0.71 -8.59 -20.86
N LEU A 217 -0.07 -8.01 -21.87
CA LEU A 217 -0.69 -7.59 -23.11
C LEU A 217 -0.54 -8.73 -24.12
N LEU A 218 -1.66 -9.16 -24.70
CA LEU A 218 -1.71 -10.17 -25.75
C LEU A 218 -2.50 -9.61 -26.93
N GLU A 219 -1.93 -9.69 -28.12
CA GLU A 219 -2.70 -9.51 -29.35
C GLU A 219 -3.74 -10.63 -29.50
N GLU A 220 -4.86 -10.37 -30.20
CA GLU A 220 -6.00 -11.29 -30.30
C GLU A 220 -5.64 -12.72 -30.76
N THR A 221 -4.55 -12.88 -31.51
CA THR A 221 -4.02 -14.17 -31.99
C THR A 221 -3.55 -15.10 -30.87
N ILE A 222 -3.27 -14.55 -29.68
CA ILE A 222 -2.82 -15.32 -28.50
C ILE A 222 -3.96 -15.37 -27.48
N THR A 223 -4.33 -16.58 -27.05
CA THR A 223 -5.26 -16.79 -25.93
C THR A 223 -4.50 -16.81 -24.61
N PHE A 224 -5.16 -16.39 -23.53
CA PHE A 224 -4.56 -16.46 -22.20
C PHE A 224 -4.20 -17.90 -21.80
N ASP A 225 -5.07 -18.88 -22.08
CA ASP A 225 -4.80 -20.30 -21.78
C ASP A 225 -3.55 -20.84 -22.48
N SER A 226 -3.23 -20.29 -23.66
CA SER A 226 -2.01 -20.62 -24.38
C SER A 226 -0.77 -19.94 -23.79
N ALA A 227 -0.93 -18.73 -23.25
CA ALA A 227 0.15 -17.94 -22.69
C ALA A 227 0.50 -18.32 -21.24
N LYS A 228 -0.51 -18.62 -20.42
CA LYS A 228 -0.39 -18.89 -18.98
C LYS A 228 0.68 -19.94 -18.64
N PRO A 229 0.73 -21.13 -19.29
CA PRO A 229 1.75 -22.13 -18.98
C PRO A 229 3.19 -21.62 -19.21
N HIS A 230 3.39 -20.73 -20.17
CA HIS A 230 4.70 -20.13 -20.44
C HIS A 230 5.10 -19.11 -19.37
N VAL A 231 4.13 -18.35 -18.84
CA VAL A 231 4.37 -17.43 -17.72
C VAL A 231 4.75 -18.23 -16.47
N GLU A 232 3.98 -19.27 -16.14
CA GLU A 232 4.23 -20.14 -14.97
C GLU A 232 5.59 -20.86 -15.06
N GLU A 233 5.92 -21.46 -16.21
CA GLU A 233 7.16 -22.22 -16.40
C GLU A 233 8.41 -21.33 -16.34
N ILE A 234 8.35 -20.12 -16.89
CA ILE A 234 9.51 -19.23 -17.05
C ILE A 234 9.71 -18.38 -15.79
N LEU A 235 8.65 -17.75 -15.28
CA LEU A 235 8.76 -16.90 -14.10
C LEU A 235 8.88 -17.72 -12.83
N LYS A 236 8.22 -18.89 -12.73
CA LYS A 236 8.25 -19.75 -11.53
C LYS A 236 7.84 -19.02 -10.25
N VAL A 237 6.96 -18.03 -10.38
CA VAL A 237 6.35 -17.30 -9.28
C VAL A 237 4.84 -17.50 -9.43
N PRO A 238 4.12 -17.95 -8.38
CA PRO A 238 2.67 -18.04 -8.41
C PRO A 238 2.04 -16.68 -8.72
N PHE A 239 0.95 -16.69 -9.48
CA PHE A 239 0.21 -15.46 -9.74
C PHE A 239 -1.29 -15.72 -9.88
N THR A 240 -2.05 -14.67 -9.59
CA THR A 240 -3.49 -14.62 -9.83
C THR A 240 -3.80 -13.60 -10.93
N VAL A 241 -4.90 -13.80 -11.64
CA VAL A 241 -5.45 -12.78 -12.54
C VAL A 241 -6.44 -11.98 -11.73
N ILE A 242 -6.14 -10.70 -11.48
CA ILE A 242 -7.07 -9.80 -10.80
C ILE A 242 -8.24 -9.50 -11.74
N GLU A 243 -7.93 -9.06 -12.96
CA GLU A 243 -8.93 -8.62 -13.93
C GLU A 243 -8.41 -8.72 -15.36
N HIS A 244 -9.33 -8.61 -16.32
CA HIS A 244 -8.99 -8.60 -17.74
C HIS A 244 -9.80 -7.56 -18.52
N TYR A 245 -9.22 -7.02 -19.59
CA TYR A 245 -9.88 -6.02 -20.44
C TYR A 245 -9.57 -6.26 -21.91
N ARG A 246 -10.59 -6.11 -22.75
CA ARG A 246 -10.46 -6.22 -24.20
C ARG A 246 -10.62 -4.84 -24.83
N GLN A 247 -9.55 -4.35 -25.44
CA GLN A 247 -9.61 -3.16 -26.29
C GLN A 247 -9.94 -3.56 -27.72
N VAL A 248 -11.02 -2.99 -28.24
CA VAL A 248 -11.41 -3.13 -29.65
C VAL A 248 -10.75 -2.00 -30.44
N GLY A 249 -9.95 -2.34 -31.46
CA GLY A 249 -9.17 -1.38 -32.25
C GLY A 249 -8.25 -2.07 -33.27
N SER A 250 -7.31 -1.32 -33.83
CA SER A 250 -6.27 -1.87 -34.71
C SER A 250 -4.88 -1.58 -34.11
N PRO A 251 -4.21 -2.56 -33.48
CA PRO A 251 -4.63 -3.95 -33.28
C PRO A 251 -5.63 -4.14 -32.12
N ASN A 252 -6.35 -5.27 -32.13
CA ASN A 252 -7.14 -5.73 -30.99
C ASN A 252 -6.20 -6.27 -29.91
N MET A 253 -6.29 -5.73 -28.70
CA MET A 253 -5.44 -6.11 -27.58
C MET A 253 -6.27 -6.62 -26.40
N ARG A 254 -5.79 -7.69 -25.77
CA ARG A 254 -6.26 -8.21 -24.50
C ARG A 254 -5.24 -7.88 -23.44
N TYR A 255 -5.71 -7.42 -22.29
CA TYR A 255 -4.89 -7.04 -21.16
C TYR A 255 -5.30 -7.88 -19.96
N TYR A 256 -4.34 -8.45 -19.26
CA TYR A 256 -4.55 -9.23 -18.05
C TYR A 256 -3.74 -8.60 -16.92
N LEU A 257 -4.42 -8.14 -15.87
CA LEU A 257 -3.77 -7.63 -14.67
C LEU A 257 -3.38 -8.82 -13.79
N LEU A 258 -2.08 -9.09 -13.72
CA LEU A 258 -1.49 -10.21 -12.98
C LEU A 258 -0.91 -9.73 -11.66
N ASP A 259 -1.15 -10.51 -10.62
CA ASP A 259 -0.66 -10.31 -9.25
C ASP A 259 0.23 -11.48 -8.86
N PHE A 260 1.55 -11.28 -8.92
CA PHE A 260 2.57 -12.27 -8.61
C PHE A 260 2.90 -12.25 -7.13
N GLU A 261 2.98 -13.42 -6.48
CA GLU A 261 3.28 -13.60 -5.04
C GLU A 261 4.78 -13.50 -4.72
N ASP A 262 5.48 -12.56 -5.36
CA ASP A 262 6.87 -12.19 -5.03
C ASP A 262 7.23 -10.83 -5.66
N TYR A 263 8.34 -10.23 -5.24
CA TYR A 263 8.96 -9.12 -5.94
C TYR A 263 9.71 -9.60 -7.19
N ILE A 264 9.25 -9.16 -8.37
CA ILE A 264 9.90 -9.39 -9.66
C ILE A 264 10.40 -8.04 -10.18
N ASP A 265 11.71 -7.86 -10.20
CA ASP A 265 12.36 -6.65 -10.73
C ASP A 265 11.95 -6.44 -12.21
N PRO A 266 11.57 -5.23 -12.64
CA PRO A 266 11.24 -4.95 -14.04
C PRO A 266 12.36 -5.26 -15.04
N LYS A 267 13.60 -5.40 -14.57
CA LYS A 267 14.79 -5.79 -15.33
C LYS A 267 15.09 -7.29 -15.30
N ASP A 268 14.22 -8.10 -14.69
CA ASP A 268 14.38 -9.55 -14.64
C ASP A 268 14.38 -10.14 -16.06
N ALA A 269 15.47 -10.82 -16.42
CA ALA A 269 15.65 -11.42 -17.74
C ALA A 269 14.56 -12.45 -18.10
N ARG A 270 13.91 -13.07 -17.10
CA ARG A 270 12.83 -14.04 -17.30
C ARG A 270 11.60 -13.39 -17.95
N LEU A 271 11.33 -12.10 -17.69
CA LEU A 271 10.22 -11.36 -18.31
C LEU A 271 10.40 -11.25 -19.83
N ALA A 272 11.61 -10.86 -20.27
CA ALA A 272 11.97 -10.79 -21.68
C ALA A 272 11.94 -12.18 -22.33
N ALA A 273 12.50 -13.20 -21.67
CA ALA A 273 12.46 -14.58 -22.17
C ALA A 273 11.03 -15.10 -22.35
N CYS A 274 10.10 -14.73 -21.46
CA CYS A 274 8.70 -15.10 -21.55
C CYS A 274 8.02 -14.48 -22.78
N THR A 275 8.14 -13.17 -22.95
CA THR A 275 7.54 -12.44 -24.07
C THR A 275 8.14 -12.88 -25.41
N ASP A 276 9.46 -13.07 -25.50
CA ASP A 276 10.14 -13.60 -26.68
C ASP A 276 9.63 -14.99 -27.08
N ARG A 277 9.39 -15.88 -26.11
CA ARG A 277 8.89 -17.23 -26.38
C ARG A 277 7.47 -17.17 -26.95
N LEU A 278 6.61 -16.33 -26.37
CA LEU A 278 5.24 -16.14 -26.85
C LEU A 278 5.23 -15.60 -28.28
N ASN A 279 6.04 -14.56 -28.55
CA ASN A 279 6.12 -13.93 -29.86
C ASN A 279 6.72 -14.85 -30.94
N LYS A 280 7.72 -15.68 -30.59
CA LYS A 280 8.28 -16.68 -31.52
C LYS A 280 7.31 -17.82 -31.83
N LYS A 281 6.49 -18.22 -30.86
CA LYS A 281 5.60 -19.38 -30.98
C LYS A 281 4.33 -19.06 -31.77
N TYR A 282 3.78 -17.85 -31.64
CA TYR A 282 2.46 -17.50 -32.17
C TYR A 282 2.54 -16.45 -33.29
N ALA A 283 2.92 -16.86 -34.51
CA ALA A 283 2.90 -16.06 -35.75
C ALA A 283 3.93 -14.92 -35.89
N LYS A 284 4.17 -14.47 -37.14
CA LYS A 284 5.14 -13.41 -37.51
C LYS A 284 4.82 -12.02 -36.92
N ASN A 285 3.58 -11.80 -36.46
CA ASN A 285 3.11 -10.48 -36.03
C ASN A 285 2.67 -10.43 -34.55
N ALA A 286 2.83 -11.51 -33.78
CA ALA A 286 2.42 -11.48 -32.37
C ALA A 286 3.15 -10.39 -31.58
N ASN A 287 2.38 -9.73 -30.72
CA ASN A 287 2.87 -8.72 -29.81
C ASN A 287 2.40 -9.00 -28.37
N ALA A 288 3.02 -10.00 -27.74
CA ALA A 288 2.93 -10.26 -26.31
C ALA A 288 3.94 -9.39 -25.55
N ARG A 289 3.47 -8.70 -24.51
CA ARG A 289 4.30 -7.86 -23.64
C ARG A 289 3.91 -8.04 -22.18
N LEU A 290 4.89 -7.99 -21.29
CA LEU A 290 4.69 -7.86 -19.85
C LEU A 290 5.11 -6.46 -19.43
N GLN A 291 4.15 -5.65 -18.99
CA GLN A 291 4.40 -4.29 -18.55
C GLN A 291 4.33 -4.22 -17.03
N PHE A 292 5.40 -3.76 -16.39
CA PHE A 292 5.40 -3.54 -14.94
C PHE A 292 4.45 -2.39 -14.58
N LEU A 293 3.57 -2.64 -13.62
CA LEU A 293 2.60 -1.67 -13.11
C LEU A 293 2.98 -1.19 -11.69
N GLY A 294 3.75 -1.99 -10.94
CA GLY A 294 4.19 -1.65 -9.60
C GLY A 294 4.36 -2.88 -8.71
N ALA A 295 4.74 -2.66 -7.45
CA ALA A 295 4.80 -3.72 -6.45
C ALA A 295 4.39 -3.17 -5.09
N TYR A 296 3.84 -4.03 -4.23
CA TYR A 296 3.34 -3.65 -2.91
C TYR A 296 3.59 -4.74 -1.89
N ALA A 297 3.81 -4.36 -0.63
CA ALA A 297 3.90 -5.30 0.48
C ALA A 297 2.53 -5.86 0.83
N SER A 298 2.44 -7.16 1.12
CA SER A 298 1.18 -7.83 1.48
C SER A 298 0.50 -7.15 2.68
N PRO A 299 -0.80 -6.84 2.60
CA PRO A 299 -1.56 -6.32 3.73
C PRO A 299 -1.50 -7.24 4.95
N ILE A 300 -1.43 -6.64 6.14
CA ILE A 300 -1.47 -7.36 7.41
C ILE A 300 -2.91 -7.78 7.67
N VAL A 301 -3.16 -9.09 7.76
CA VAL A 301 -4.44 -9.66 8.16
C VAL A 301 -4.40 -9.97 9.66
N ILE A 302 -5.41 -9.51 10.39
CA ILE A 302 -5.55 -9.70 11.83
C ILE A 302 -6.88 -10.43 12.09
N GLY A 303 -6.83 -11.50 12.88
CA GLY A 303 -7.95 -12.43 13.10
C GLY A 303 -7.85 -13.68 12.22
N THR A 304 -8.62 -14.71 12.54
CA THR A 304 -8.75 -15.91 11.71
C THR A 304 -9.81 -15.64 10.64
N GLU A 305 -9.51 -15.98 9.38
CA GLU A 305 -10.55 -16.11 8.38
C GLU A 305 -11.48 -17.25 8.82
N ALA A 306 -12.79 -17.03 8.79
CA ALA A 306 -13.74 -18.07 9.18
C ALA A 306 -13.57 -19.27 8.25
N GLY A 307 -12.84 -20.30 8.71
CA GLY A 307 -12.45 -21.46 7.91
C GLY A 307 -11.34 -22.33 8.49
N GLU A 308 -10.48 -21.82 9.38
CA GLU A 308 -9.41 -22.61 10.02
C GLU A 308 -9.57 -22.64 11.56
N GLU A 309 -10.57 -23.39 12.03
CA GLU A 309 -10.49 -24.03 13.35
C GLU A 309 -9.98 -25.47 13.12
N GLU A 310 -8.67 -25.68 13.17
CA GLU A 310 -8.16 -26.99 13.56
C GLU A 310 -8.53 -27.22 15.03
N ALA A 311 -9.50 -28.12 15.24
CA ALA A 311 -9.91 -28.56 16.56
C ALA A 311 -8.69 -29.01 17.40
N PRO A 312 -8.59 -28.62 18.68
CA PRO A 312 -7.55 -29.14 19.55
C PRO A 312 -7.75 -30.65 19.73
N ASN A 313 -6.84 -31.43 19.15
CA ASN A 313 -6.73 -32.86 19.33
C ASN A 313 -6.24 -33.16 20.75
N VAL A 314 -7.13 -33.07 21.74
CA VAL A 314 -6.88 -33.59 23.08
C VAL A 314 -7.10 -35.10 23.03
N LYS A 315 -5.99 -35.83 22.81
CA LYS A 315 -5.93 -37.25 23.14
C LYS A 315 -6.13 -37.41 24.64
N ALA A 316 -7.22 -38.09 25.01
CA ALA A 316 -7.41 -38.59 26.36
C ALA A 316 -6.24 -39.52 26.75
N GLN A 317 -5.67 -39.26 27.93
CA GLN A 317 -4.96 -40.26 28.74
C GLN A 317 -5.95 -40.83 29.75
#